data_AF-E5F9W9-F1
#
_entry.id   AF-E5F9W9-F1
#
_cell.length_a   1.000
_cell.length_b   1.000
_cell.length_c   1.000
_cell.angle_alpha   90.00
_cell.angle_beta   90.00
_cell.angle_gamma   90.00
#
_symmetry.space_group_name_H-M   'P 1'
#
loop_
_entity.id
_entity.type
_entity.pdbx_description
1 polymer ?
#
loop_
_entity_poly.entity_id
_entity_poly.type
_entity_poly.pdbx_seq_one_letter_code
_entity_poly.pdbx_strand_id
1 'polypeptide(L)'
;VLGGVLVTSFYSFRLLFLTFHGEERFRRVGGGHDADDHAHGVHEPQESPWVVTLPLIFLAIPSIALGFFTIGPMLFGTDWAGHHAVEVIWGQTVSFFTGIIDFYDPAQDTVAVFGEEFRGPVAFALHGMMSAPFFLTVAGFLLAVLLYLWKPQWPVKIRETFSLPVRILENKYGF
;
A
#
# COMPACT_ATOMS: atom_id res chain seq x y z
N VAL A 1 9.44 11.80 -6.43
CA VAL A 1 8.21 11.23 -5.80
C VAL A 1 7.56 10.15 -6.67
N LEU A 2 7.19 10.43 -7.92
CA LEU A 2 6.47 9.48 -8.80
C LEU A 2 7.16 8.11 -8.98
N GLY A 3 8.49 8.06 -9.14
CA GLY A 3 9.21 6.79 -9.26
C GLY A 3 9.05 5.87 -8.04
N GLY A 4 8.86 6.46 -6.85
CA GLY A 4 8.61 5.70 -5.62
C GLY A 4 7.28 4.94 -5.68
N VAL A 5 6.26 5.47 -6.33
CA VAL A 5 4.94 4.82 -6.48
C VAL A 5 5.06 3.49 -7.23
N LEU A 6 5.83 3.48 -8.33
CA LEU A 6 6.11 2.27 -9.10
C LEU A 6 6.89 1.26 -8.26
N VAL A 7 7.94 1.70 -7.57
CA VAL A 7 8.79 0.83 -6.73
C VAL A 7 7.98 0.23 -5.58
N THR A 8 7.11 1.03 -4.93
CA THR A 8 6.26 0.59 -3.82
C THR A 8 5.29 -0.50 -4.24
N SER A 9 4.56 -0.27 -5.34
CA SER A 9 3.68 -1.28 -5.92
C SER A 9 4.45 -2.56 -6.25
N PHE A 10 5.58 -2.43 -6.94
CA PHE A 10 6.39 -3.58 -7.35
C PHE A 10 6.88 -4.43 -6.17
N TYR A 11 7.45 -3.83 -5.12
CA TYR A 11 7.95 -4.61 -3.99
C TYR A 11 6.82 -5.27 -3.19
N SER A 12 5.69 -4.58 -2.98
CA SER A 12 4.55 -5.13 -2.23
C SER A 12 3.95 -6.34 -2.93
N PHE A 13 3.70 -6.24 -4.24
CA PHE A 13 3.16 -7.36 -5.01
C PHE A 13 4.16 -8.50 -5.19
N ARG A 14 5.46 -8.19 -5.35
CA ARG A 14 6.52 -9.20 -5.31
C ARG A 14 6.46 -10.03 -4.03
N LEU A 15 6.35 -9.38 -2.86
CA LEU A 15 6.24 -10.08 -1.58
C LEU A 15 4.97 -10.95 -1.53
N LEU A 16 3.82 -10.41 -1.93
CA LEU A 16 2.57 -11.15 -1.94
C LEU A 16 2.64 -12.39 -2.85
N PHE A 17 3.20 -12.25 -4.05
CA PHE A 17 3.32 -13.37 -4.99
C PHE A 17 4.31 -14.44 -4.52
N LEU A 18 5.48 -14.03 -4.00
CA LEU A 18 6.47 -14.98 -3.49
C LEU A 18 5.99 -15.74 -2.26
N THR A 19 5.14 -15.13 -1.44
CA THR A 19 4.60 -15.76 -0.23
C THR A 19 3.39 -16.65 -0.51
N PHE A 20 2.46 -16.22 -1.37
CA PHE A 20 1.15 -16.89 -1.49
C PHE A 20 0.85 -17.51 -2.86
N HIS A 21 1.51 -17.08 -3.95
CA HIS A 21 1.14 -17.49 -5.33
C HIS A 21 2.24 -18.25 -6.09
N GLY A 22 3.47 -18.27 -5.55
CA GLY A 22 4.58 -19.05 -6.11
C GLY A 22 4.54 -20.53 -5.72
N GLU A 23 5.51 -21.31 -6.22
CA GLU A 23 5.65 -22.72 -5.83
C GLU A 23 5.85 -22.85 -4.31
N GLU A 24 5.10 -23.78 -3.69
CA GLU A 24 5.22 -24.11 -2.28
C GLU A 24 6.62 -24.66 -1.98
N ARG A 25 7.37 -23.95 -1.13
CA ARG A 25 8.75 -24.35 -0.77
C ARG A 25 8.81 -25.22 0.49
N PHE A 26 7.78 -25.17 1.35
CA PHE A 26 7.77 -25.86 2.64
C PHE A 26 7.63 -27.39 2.51
N ARG A 27 6.96 -27.90 1.47
CA ARG A 27 6.88 -29.35 1.19
C ARG A 27 8.18 -29.93 0.61
N ARG A 28 9.07 -29.10 0.06
CA ARG A 28 10.28 -29.53 -0.66
C ARG A 28 11.48 -29.80 0.26
N VAL A 29 11.45 -29.33 1.50
CA VAL A 29 12.58 -29.38 2.45
C VAL A 29 12.53 -30.62 3.37
N GLY A 30 11.40 -31.33 3.44
CA GLY A 30 11.23 -32.51 4.33
C GLY A 30 11.79 -33.84 3.81
N GLY A 31 12.63 -33.84 2.77
CA GLY A 31 13.03 -35.05 2.04
C GLY A 31 14.49 -35.48 2.15
N GLY A 32 15.24 -35.00 3.15
CA GLY A 32 16.65 -35.38 3.25
C GLY A 32 17.28 -35.07 4.59
N HIS A 33 16.99 -35.87 5.62
CA HIS A 33 17.94 -36.16 6.70
C HIS A 33 17.62 -37.55 7.25
N ASP A 34 18.59 -38.45 7.16
CA ASP A 34 18.61 -39.77 7.76
C ASP A 34 18.56 -39.70 9.30
N ALA A 35 17.92 -40.72 9.86
CA ALA A 35 18.09 -41.29 11.20
C ALA A 35 17.66 -40.48 12.44
N ASP A 36 16.76 -41.14 13.18
CA ASP A 36 16.47 -41.06 14.61
C ASP A 36 15.62 -39.89 15.16
N ASP A 37 14.44 -40.31 15.63
CA ASP A 37 13.54 -39.72 16.62
C ASP A 37 12.90 -38.34 16.36
N HIS A 38 11.56 -38.35 16.48
CA HIS A 38 10.61 -37.24 16.35
C HIS A 38 10.13 -36.93 14.92
N ALA A 39 9.17 -37.74 14.47
CA ALA A 39 8.32 -37.45 13.32
C ALA A 39 7.44 -36.21 13.57
N HIS A 40 8.01 -35.01 13.39
CA HIS A 40 7.23 -33.80 13.18
C HIS A 40 6.87 -33.74 11.68
N GLY A 41 5.70 -34.27 11.35
CA GLY A 41 5.15 -34.23 10.00
C GLY A 41 5.10 -32.81 9.44
N VAL A 42 5.05 -32.70 8.12
CA VAL A 42 4.95 -31.44 7.37
C VAL A 42 3.92 -30.52 8.04
N HIS A 43 4.38 -29.41 8.62
CA HIS A 43 3.50 -28.38 9.19
C HIS A 43 2.83 -27.63 8.03
N GLU A 44 1.59 -28.01 7.73
CA GLU A 44 0.77 -27.27 6.76
C GLU A 44 0.36 -25.91 7.35
N PRO A 45 0.26 -24.85 6.53
CA PRO A 45 -0.27 -23.57 6.98
C PRO A 45 -1.70 -23.75 7.53
N GLN A 46 -1.90 -23.37 8.79
CA GLN A 46 -3.21 -23.39 9.44
C GLN A 46 -3.75 -21.97 9.57
N GLU A 47 -5.07 -21.84 9.47
CA GLU A 47 -5.75 -20.57 9.68
C GLU A 47 -5.55 -20.04 11.10
N SER A 48 -5.42 -18.71 11.22
CA SER A 48 -5.22 -18.08 12.52
C SER A 48 -6.48 -18.20 13.39
N PRO A 49 -6.34 -18.35 14.72
CA PRO A 49 -7.48 -18.44 15.63
C PRO A 49 -8.33 -17.16 15.60
N TRP A 50 -9.60 -17.26 16.00
CA TRP A 50 -10.58 -16.16 16.00
C TRP A 50 -10.12 -14.90 16.76
N VAL A 51 -9.25 -15.07 17.76
CA VAL A 51 -8.65 -13.97 18.54
C VAL A 51 -7.76 -13.07 17.68
N VAL A 52 -7.22 -13.58 16.56
CA VAL A 52 -6.38 -12.83 15.62
C VAL A 52 -7.19 -12.32 14.43
N THR A 53 -8.08 -13.14 13.87
CA THR A 53 -8.86 -12.75 12.67
C THR A 53 -9.81 -11.59 12.95
N LEU A 54 -10.47 -11.55 14.11
CA LEU A 54 -11.42 -10.49 14.45
C LEU A 54 -10.76 -9.10 14.50
N PRO A 55 -9.64 -8.89 15.24
CA PRO A 55 -8.93 -7.62 15.19
C PRO A 55 -8.50 -7.22 13.78
N LEU A 56 -8.00 -8.16 12.97
CA LEU A 56 -7.56 -7.85 11.60
C LEU A 56 -8.72 -7.37 10.73
N ILE A 57 -9.88 -8.02 10.82
CA ILE A 57 -11.11 -7.60 10.12
C ILE A 57 -11.55 -6.22 10.60
N PHE A 58 -11.55 -6.01 11.92
CA PHE A 58 -11.97 -4.73 12.51
C PHE A 58 -11.03 -3.58 12.15
N LEU A 59 -9.75 -3.83 11.85
CA LEU A 59 -8.81 -2.84 11.32
C LEU A 59 -8.96 -2.64 9.81
N ALA A 60 -9.30 -3.69 9.06
CA ALA A 60 -9.48 -3.59 7.61
C ALA A 60 -10.67 -2.69 7.22
N ILE A 61 -11.79 -2.78 7.95
CA ILE A 61 -13.00 -1.97 7.70
C ILE A 61 -12.71 -0.45 7.72
N PRO A 62 -12.17 0.14 8.80
CA PRO A 62 -11.84 1.57 8.83
C PRO A 62 -10.71 1.90 7.85
N SER A 63 -9.76 1.00 7.60
CA SER A 63 -8.69 1.24 6.61
C SER A 63 -9.23 1.52 5.21
N ILE A 64 -10.37 0.93 4.82
CA ILE A 64 -11.00 1.14 3.52
C ILE A 64 -12.01 2.31 3.58
N ALA A 65 -12.71 2.46 4.70
CA ALA A 65 -13.80 3.43 4.84
C ALA A 65 -13.34 4.86 5.18
N LEU A 66 -12.28 5.03 5.98
CA LEU A 66 -11.89 6.33 6.53
C LEU A 66 -11.62 7.35 5.43
N GLY A 67 -10.90 6.98 4.37
CA GLY A 67 -10.61 7.91 3.27
C GLY A 67 -11.87 8.49 2.62
N PHE A 68 -12.96 7.72 2.55
CA PHE A 68 -14.23 8.20 2.00
C PHE A 68 -14.94 9.17 2.94
N PHE A 69 -15.02 8.85 4.24
CA PHE A 69 -15.77 9.64 5.21
C PHE A 69 -15.01 10.87 5.73
N THR A 70 -13.68 10.83 5.78
CA THR A 70 -12.89 11.88 6.43
C THR A 70 -12.33 12.92 5.47
N ILE A 71 -12.16 12.62 4.18
CA ILE A 71 -11.48 13.52 3.23
C ILE A 71 -12.12 14.92 3.17
N GLY A 72 -13.45 14.99 3.04
CA GLY A 72 -14.22 16.24 3.03
C GLY A 72 -14.12 17.03 4.34
N PRO A 73 -14.56 16.46 5.49
CA PRO A 73 -14.56 17.19 6.75
C PRO A 73 -13.17 17.52 7.27
N MET A 74 -12.17 16.67 7.01
CA MET A 74 -10.81 16.88 7.52
C MET A 74 -10.02 17.90 6.70
N LEU A 75 -10.12 17.86 5.36
CA LEU A 75 -9.31 18.73 4.48
C LEU A 75 -10.04 20.00 4.03
N PHE A 76 -11.35 19.94 3.80
CA PHE A 76 -12.08 21.01 3.11
C PHE A 76 -13.20 21.65 3.94
N GLY A 77 -13.44 21.17 5.16
CA GLY A 77 -14.52 21.68 6.01
C GLY A 77 -15.92 21.38 5.46
N THR A 78 -16.05 20.40 4.57
CA THR A 78 -17.34 19.97 4.02
C THR A 78 -17.93 18.83 4.84
N ASP A 79 -19.20 18.50 4.62
CA ASP A 79 -19.71 17.20 5.04
C ASP A 79 -18.98 16.05 4.28
N TRP A 80 -19.27 14.81 4.67
CA TRP A 80 -18.76 13.61 4.02
C TRP A 80 -19.17 13.46 2.54
N ALA A 81 -20.20 14.19 2.08
CA ALA A 81 -20.66 14.18 0.69
C ALA A 81 -20.03 15.30 -0.17
N GLY A 82 -19.35 16.27 0.45
CA GLY A 82 -18.72 17.41 -0.22
C GLY A 82 -19.56 18.69 -0.24
N HIS A 83 -20.66 18.77 0.52
CA HIS A 83 -21.41 20.01 0.68
C HIS A 83 -20.78 20.87 1.78
N HIS A 84 -20.66 22.18 1.55
CA HIS A 84 -20.20 23.12 2.57
C HIS A 84 -21.12 23.05 3.78
N ALA A 85 -20.56 22.70 4.92
CA ALA A 85 -21.29 22.62 6.17
C ALA A 85 -20.60 23.51 7.18
N VAL A 86 -21.36 24.47 7.70
CA VAL A 86 -20.85 25.56 8.54
C VAL A 86 -20.29 25.03 9.87
N GLU A 87 -20.73 23.84 10.33
CA GLU A 87 -20.24 23.17 11.54
C GLU A 87 -20.45 21.64 11.44
N VAL A 88 -19.47 20.88 10.93
CA VAL A 88 -19.58 19.40 10.81
C VAL A 88 -19.06 18.67 12.05
N ILE A 89 -18.08 19.26 12.73
CA ILE A 89 -17.42 18.67 13.90
C ILE A 89 -17.56 19.64 15.07
N TRP A 90 -18.04 19.15 16.20
CA TRP A 90 -18.22 19.94 17.42
C TRP A 90 -16.88 20.57 17.84
N GLY A 91 -16.80 21.90 17.81
CA GLY A 91 -15.59 22.66 18.13
C GLY A 91 -14.68 23.04 16.94
N GLN A 92 -15.10 22.80 15.69
CA GLN A 92 -14.35 23.20 14.49
C GLN A 92 -15.11 24.22 13.64
N THR A 93 -14.47 25.36 13.34
CA THR A 93 -15.05 26.48 12.60
C THR A 93 -14.65 26.54 11.11
N VAL A 94 -13.61 25.80 10.68
CA VAL A 94 -13.09 25.88 9.29
C VAL A 94 -12.64 24.53 8.73
N SER A 95 -11.58 23.91 9.26
CA SER A 95 -11.09 22.57 8.86
C SER A 95 -10.33 21.90 10.02
N PHE A 96 -10.00 20.61 9.89
CA PHE A 96 -9.31 19.90 10.97
C PHE A 96 -7.88 20.40 11.24
N PHE A 97 -7.19 20.88 10.20
CA PHE A 97 -5.79 21.27 10.30
C PHE A 97 -5.56 22.76 10.57
N THR A 98 -6.62 23.57 10.63
CA THR A 98 -6.51 25.01 10.91
C THR A 98 -5.81 25.25 12.26
N GLY A 99 -4.73 26.02 12.27
CA GLY A 99 -3.92 26.26 13.48
C GLY A 99 -2.84 25.20 13.76
N ILE A 100 -2.82 24.09 13.01
CA ILE A 100 -1.81 23.01 13.09
C ILE A 100 -0.90 23.06 11.86
N ILE A 101 -1.50 23.23 10.69
CA ILE A 101 -0.81 23.35 9.40
C ILE A 101 -1.24 24.67 8.78
N ASP A 102 -0.59 25.75 9.19
CA ASP A 102 -0.78 27.06 8.59
C ASP A 102 0.41 27.37 7.68
N PHE A 103 0.14 27.76 6.44
CA PHE A 103 1.18 28.22 5.53
C PHE A 103 1.58 29.65 5.90
N TYR A 104 2.90 29.88 6.04
CA TYR A 104 3.44 31.23 6.26
C TYR A 104 3.12 32.17 5.10
N ASP A 105 3.10 31.63 3.88
CA ASP A 105 2.67 32.31 2.65
C ASP A 105 1.33 31.72 2.18
N PRO A 106 0.21 32.46 2.29
CA PRO A 106 -1.10 32.01 1.82
C PRO A 106 -1.13 31.63 0.34
N ALA A 107 -0.24 32.16 -0.50
CA ALA A 107 -0.18 31.82 -1.91
C ALA A 107 0.33 30.39 -2.17
N GLN A 108 0.90 29.72 -1.17
CA GLN A 108 1.36 28.33 -1.25
C GLN A 108 0.35 27.32 -0.71
N ASP A 109 -0.86 27.78 -0.34
CA ASP A 109 -1.92 26.89 0.10
C ASP A 109 -2.54 26.14 -1.08
N THR A 110 -1.84 25.08 -1.50
CA THR A 110 -2.31 24.18 -2.54
C THR A 110 -3.59 23.44 -2.15
N VAL A 111 -3.84 23.24 -0.85
CA VAL A 111 -5.04 22.51 -0.38
C VAL A 111 -6.28 23.37 -0.56
N ALA A 112 -6.21 24.67 -0.26
CA ALA A 112 -7.28 25.61 -0.51
C ALA A 112 -7.67 25.68 -2.00
N VAL A 113 -6.68 25.67 -2.90
CA VAL A 113 -6.92 25.64 -4.37
C VAL A 113 -7.67 24.38 -4.79
N PHE A 114 -7.28 23.21 -4.27
CA PHE A 114 -8.00 21.95 -4.55
C PHE A 114 -9.40 21.91 -3.91
N GLY A 115 -9.63 22.68 -2.85
CA GLY A 115 -10.94 22.79 -2.20
C GLY A 115 -12.02 23.38 -3.10
N GLU A 116 -11.67 24.30 -4.01
CA GLU A 116 -12.63 24.91 -4.95
C GLU A 116 -13.17 23.88 -5.98
N GLU A 117 -12.37 22.88 -6.33
CA GLU A 117 -12.73 21.84 -7.29
C GLU A 117 -13.29 20.57 -6.63
N PHE A 118 -13.33 20.52 -5.30
CA PHE A 118 -13.79 19.35 -4.57
C PHE A 118 -15.30 19.17 -4.70
N ARG A 119 -15.74 18.18 -5.50
CA ARG A 119 -17.15 17.83 -5.71
C ARG A 119 -17.57 16.55 -4.99
N GLY A 120 -16.86 16.21 -3.92
CA GLY A 120 -17.10 15.03 -3.09
C GLY A 120 -16.11 13.87 -3.29
N PRO A 121 -16.11 12.89 -2.37
CA PRO A 121 -15.07 11.86 -2.31
C PRO A 121 -15.02 10.94 -3.54
N VAL A 122 -16.18 10.61 -4.12
CA VAL A 122 -16.25 9.73 -5.29
C VAL A 122 -15.62 10.40 -6.51
N ALA A 123 -15.98 11.65 -6.79
CA ALA A 123 -15.43 12.40 -7.91
C ALA A 123 -13.91 12.56 -7.77
N PHE A 124 -13.45 12.84 -6.55
CA PHE A 124 -12.02 12.93 -6.23
C PHE A 124 -11.29 11.59 -6.44
N ALA A 125 -11.86 10.47 -6.00
CA ALA A 125 -11.28 9.14 -6.21
C ALA A 125 -11.21 8.77 -7.70
N LEU A 126 -12.27 9.04 -8.48
CA LEU A 126 -12.30 8.83 -9.93
C LEU A 126 -11.22 9.66 -10.64
N HIS A 127 -11.05 10.92 -10.25
CA HIS A 127 -10.00 11.78 -10.77
C HIS A 127 -8.60 11.21 -10.47
N GLY A 128 -8.39 10.73 -9.24
CA GLY A 128 -7.15 10.08 -8.83
C GLY A 128 -6.79 8.84 -9.67
N MET A 129 -7.78 8.05 -10.12
CA MET A 129 -7.53 6.92 -11.01
C MET A 129 -7.09 7.33 -12.42
N MET A 130 -7.45 8.52 -12.88
CA MET A 130 -6.98 9.06 -14.16
C MET A 130 -5.60 9.73 -14.06
N SER A 131 -5.02 9.82 -12.85
CA SER A 131 -3.75 10.49 -12.62
C SER A 131 -2.55 9.59 -12.93
N ALA A 132 -1.40 10.20 -13.24
CA ALA A 132 -0.15 9.48 -13.52
C ALA A 132 0.28 8.50 -12.40
N PRO A 133 0.17 8.83 -11.09
CA PRO A 133 0.45 7.88 -10.00
C PRO A 133 -0.31 6.56 -10.09
N PHE A 134 -1.58 6.59 -10.49
CA PHE A 134 -2.38 5.36 -10.63
C PHE A 134 -1.80 4.44 -11.70
N PHE A 135 -1.50 4.98 -12.88
CA PHE A 135 -0.91 4.19 -13.96
C PHE A 135 0.48 3.64 -13.61
N LEU A 136 1.29 4.41 -12.87
CA LEU A 136 2.58 3.92 -12.36
C LEU A 136 2.42 2.78 -11.35
N THR A 137 1.39 2.84 -10.50
CA THR A 137 1.04 1.76 -9.56
C THR A 137 0.66 0.49 -10.31
N VAL A 138 -0.20 0.61 -11.32
CA VAL A 138 -0.61 -0.51 -12.19
C VAL A 138 0.59 -1.07 -12.96
N ALA A 139 1.47 -0.22 -13.50
CA ALA A 139 2.68 -0.64 -14.18
C ALA A 139 3.61 -1.45 -13.25
N GLY A 140 3.79 -1.01 -12.00
CA GLY A 140 4.55 -1.75 -10.98
C GLY A 140 3.94 -3.12 -10.66
N PHE A 141 2.61 -3.19 -10.54
CA PHE A 141 1.87 -4.44 -10.36
C PHE A 141 2.06 -5.40 -11.53
N LEU A 142 1.84 -4.92 -12.77
CA LEU A 142 1.99 -5.73 -13.99
C LEU A 142 3.44 -6.22 -14.17
N LEU A 143 4.42 -5.39 -13.84
CA LEU A 143 5.83 -5.78 -13.86
C LEU A 143 6.10 -6.91 -12.86
N ALA A 144 5.52 -6.86 -11.66
CA ALA A 144 5.62 -7.94 -10.68
C ALA A 144 4.96 -9.23 -11.17
N VAL A 145 3.77 -9.15 -11.77
CA VAL A 145 3.08 -10.31 -12.39
C VAL A 145 3.96 -10.94 -13.47
N LEU A 146 4.49 -10.13 -14.39
CA LEU A 146 5.34 -10.61 -15.48
C LEU A 146 6.59 -11.33 -14.96
N LEU A 147 7.27 -10.73 -13.98
CA LEU A 147 8.55 -11.23 -13.48
C LEU A 147 8.43 -12.40 -12.50
N TYR A 148 7.37 -12.48 -11.69
CA TYR A 148 7.25 -13.48 -10.63
C TYR A 148 6.21 -14.57 -10.86
N LEU A 149 5.17 -14.32 -11.67
CA LEU A 149 4.19 -15.35 -12.02
C LEU A 149 4.45 -15.94 -13.42
N TRP A 150 4.80 -15.11 -14.41
CA TRP A 150 4.91 -15.60 -15.80
C TRP A 150 6.33 -16.03 -16.20
N LYS A 151 7.37 -15.26 -15.84
CA LYS A 151 8.77 -15.51 -16.22
C LYS A 151 9.73 -15.46 -15.01
N PRO A 152 9.60 -16.38 -14.04
CA PRO A 152 10.39 -16.39 -12.80
C PRO A 152 11.91 -16.54 -13.01
N GLN A 153 12.36 -16.93 -14.20
CA GLN A 153 13.78 -17.00 -14.56
C GLN A 153 14.40 -15.64 -14.92
N TRP A 154 13.60 -14.60 -15.17
CA TRP A 154 14.10 -13.26 -15.54
C TRP A 154 14.72 -12.50 -14.37
N PRO A 155 14.11 -12.48 -13.16
CA PRO A 155 14.72 -11.85 -11.98
C PRO A 155 16.14 -12.33 -11.68
N VAL A 156 16.42 -13.62 -11.87
CA VAL A 156 17.76 -14.20 -11.65
C VAL A 156 18.78 -13.59 -12.60
N LYS A 157 18.47 -13.53 -13.90
CA LYS A 157 19.36 -12.94 -14.92
C LYS A 157 19.58 -11.45 -14.73
N ILE A 158 18.52 -10.72 -14.37
CA ILE A 158 18.60 -9.28 -14.07
C ILE A 158 19.52 -9.06 -12.87
N ARG A 159 19.39 -9.88 -11.82
CA ARG A 159 20.24 -9.81 -10.63
C ARG A 159 21.72 -10.07 -10.95
N GLU A 160 22.02 -11.05 -11.80
CA GLU A 160 23.39 -11.34 -12.23
C GLU A 160 23.99 -10.17 -13.02
N THR A 161 23.21 -9.58 -13.93
CA THR A 161 23.65 -8.46 -14.77
C THR A 161 23.85 -7.18 -13.96
N PHE A 162 22.94 -6.88 -13.03
CA PHE A 162 22.97 -5.68 -12.18
C PHE A 162 23.49 -5.97 -10.77
N SER A 163 24.48 -6.86 -10.66
CA SER A 163 25.00 -7.35 -9.38
C SER A 163 25.54 -6.26 -8.46
N LEU A 164 26.14 -5.19 -9.00
CA LEU A 164 26.69 -4.09 -8.21
C LEU A 164 25.59 -3.23 -7.55
N PRO A 165 24.59 -2.68 -8.28
CA PRO A 165 23.45 -2.02 -7.65
C PRO A 165 22.70 -2.92 -6.66
N VAL A 166 22.48 -4.19 -7.00
CA VAL A 166 21.80 -5.13 -6.10
C VAL A 166 22.58 -5.31 -4.81
N ARG A 167 23.90 -5.48 -4.88
CA ARG A 167 24.74 -5.65 -3.69
C ARG A 167 24.70 -4.43 -2.77
N ILE A 168 24.68 -3.22 -3.33
CA ILE A 168 24.55 -1.98 -2.53
C ILE A 168 23.20 -1.96 -1.80
N LEU A 169 22.11 -2.30 -2.51
CA LEU A 169 20.76 -2.34 -1.94
C LEU A 169 20.61 -3.43 -0.88
N GLU A 170 21.17 -4.62 -1.09
CA GLU A 170 21.16 -5.72 -0.12
C GLU A 170 21.98 -5.38 1.13
N ASN A 171 23.07 -4.64 0.98
CA ASN A 171 23.86 -4.10 2.09
C ASN A 171 23.26 -2.81 2.67
N LYS A 172 21.96 -2.55 2.47
CA LYS A 172 21.24 -1.39 3.03
C LYS A 172 21.93 -0.05 2.75
N TYR A 173 22.49 0.11 1.55
CA TYR A 173 23.25 1.29 1.12
C TYR A 173 24.59 1.49 1.84
N GLY A 174 25.06 0.51 2.63
CA GLY A 174 26.30 0.57 3.42
C GLY A 174 26.11 1.04 4.86
N PHE A 175 24.87 1.06 5.35
CA PHE A 175 24.50 1.37 6.75
C PHE A 175 24.21 0.10 7.58
#